data_AF-A0A0Q7JGX2-F1
#
_entry.id   AF-A0A0Q7JGX2-F1
#
_cell.length_a   1.000
_cell.length_b   1.000
_cell.length_c   1.000
_cell.angle_alpha   90.00
_cell.angle_beta   90.00
_cell.angle_gamma   90.00
#
_symmetry.space_group_name_H-M   'P 1'
#
loop_
_entity.id
_entity.type
_entity.pdbx_description
1 polymer ?
#
loop_
_entity_poly.entity_id
_entity_poly.type
_entity_poly.pdbx_seq_one_letter_code
_entity_poly.pdbx_strand_id
1 'polypeptide(L)'
;MDSRPVSSFVFSEVITMGRARVFVRLLLSAALVAPAALAGTGTATAAAPRIPTLVGIRAAHHPTYDRVVFDFTGGVPSRHWVRYVSSLRADPSDKVVPVAGRAVLAVTMSPTNAHTAAGVSTAPARVAFALPNVMTVVRAGDFEAVTTYGIGLAKKDSFHVFTLRHPDRLVIDVRSTLRTVWKKVWFFNQRRYLANTEPFFTPVLRPVRPWTPATGVMDRTFAGPTAHEYALGLRRLTSKATGFTRLRISDGIARVQLTGGCSSGGSTVTIAGEIMPSLRQFTTVDHVKIYDPRGRTERPWGHTDSIPECLEP
;
A
#
# COMPACT_ATOMS: atom_id res chain seq x y z
N MET A 1 67.60 -20.22 8.83
CA MET A 1 67.61 -21.53 8.15
C MET A 1 66.34 -21.59 7.32
N ASP A 2 66.39 -21.49 5.99
CA ASP A 2 67.55 -21.15 5.16
C ASP A 2 67.12 -20.48 3.82
N SER A 3 68.13 -20.06 3.06
CA SER A 3 68.20 -19.62 1.67
C SER A 3 67.24 -20.38 0.71
N ARG A 4 66.64 -19.79 -0.34
CA ARG A 4 67.24 -19.20 -1.58
C ARG A 4 68.17 -20.19 -2.34
N PRO A 5 68.38 -20.10 -3.68
CA PRO A 5 67.68 -19.34 -4.76
C PRO A 5 67.57 -20.13 -6.11
N VAL A 6 67.46 -19.42 -7.26
CA VAL A 6 67.76 -19.76 -8.69
C VAL A 6 66.98 -20.90 -9.40
N SER A 7 66.36 -20.74 -10.58
CA SER A 7 66.80 -20.32 -11.96
C SER A 7 67.26 -21.53 -12.82
N SER A 8 66.58 -21.90 -13.92
CA SER A 8 66.56 -21.33 -15.30
C SER A 8 67.55 -22.02 -16.25
N PHE A 9 67.41 -21.81 -17.58
CA PHE A 9 68.15 -22.49 -18.68
C PHE A 9 67.72 -23.98 -18.91
N VAL A 10 67.84 -24.61 -20.09
CA VAL A 10 68.34 -24.12 -21.40
C VAL A 10 67.67 -24.80 -22.63
N PHE A 11 67.82 -24.11 -23.77
CA PHE A 11 67.74 -24.46 -25.20
C PHE A 11 67.82 -25.92 -25.73
N SER A 12 67.41 -26.06 -27.02
CA SER A 12 67.82 -27.07 -28.02
C SER A 12 67.36 -28.53 -27.75
N GLU A 13 67.20 -29.47 -28.70
CA GLU A 13 67.04 -29.50 -30.17
C GLU A 13 66.37 -30.87 -30.55
N VAL A 14 66.28 -31.45 -31.77
CA VAL A 14 66.97 -31.27 -33.06
C VAL A 14 66.09 -31.73 -34.27
N ILE A 15 66.58 -31.46 -35.48
CA ILE A 15 66.19 -31.96 -36.83
C ILE A 15 65.82 -33.47 -36.81
N THR A 16 64.77 -33.98 -37.50
CA THR A 16 64.71 -34.60 -38.87
C THR A 16 63.46 -35.52 -38.86
N MET A 17 62.84 -36.09 -39.90
CA MET A 17 62.96 -36.15 -41.38
C MET A 17 61.52 -36.43 -41.91
N GLY A 18 61.03 -36.15 -43.13
CA GLY A 18 61.65 -35.90 -44.44
C GLY A 18 61.31 -37.05 -45.42
N ARG A 19 60.27 -36.91 -46.25
CA ARG A 19 60.03 -37.76 -47.45
C ARG A 19 59.01 -37.12 -48.40
N ALA A 20 59.36 -37.04 -49.68
CA ALA A 20 58.54 -36.39 -50.72
C ALA A 20 57.65 -37.40 -51.47
N ARG A 21 56.52 -36.90 -52.01
CA ARG A 21 55.82 -37.51 -53.16
C ARG A 21 55.36 -36.40 -54.10
N VAL A 22 55.70 -36.55 -55.38
CA VAL A 22 55.26 -35.67 -56.47
C VAL A 22 53.92 -36.17 -56.98
N PHE A 23 52.94 -35.28 -57.16
CA PHE A 23 51.77 -35.57 -58.00
C PHE A 23 51.36 -34.39 -58.89
N VAL A 24 51.03 -34.77 -60.12
CA VAL A 24 50.56 -34.03 -61.29
C VAL A 24 49.60 -32.89 -60.97
N ARG A 25 49.80 -31.71 -61.59
CA ARG A 25 48.77 -30.67 -61.69
C ARG A 25 47.73 -31.09 -62.75
N LEU A 26 46.47 -31.20 -62.35
CA LEU A 26 45.33 -31.28 -63.26
C LEU A 26 44.44 -30.04 -63.04
N LEU A 27 44.17 -29.28 -64.10
CA LEU A 27 43.31 -28.09 -64.04
C LEU A 27 41.86 -28.49 -64.29
N LEU A 28 41.03 -28.46 -63.25
CA LEU A 28 39.57 -28.56 -63.35
C LEU A 28 38.94 -27.19 -63.08
N SER A 29 38.25 -26.64 -64.07
CA SER A 29 37.48 -25.39 -63.93
C SER A 29 36.10 -25.69 -63.37
N ALA A 30 35.91 -25.49 -62.06
CA ALA A 30 34.61 -25.64 -61.40
C ALA A 30 33.82 -24.32 -61.46
N ALA A 31 32.67 -24.32 -62.15
CA ALA A 31 31.77 -23.18 -62.16
C ALA A 31 30.95 -23.12 -60.86
N LEU A 32 31.14 -22.09 -60.04
CA LEU A 32 30.30 -21.85 -58.87
C LEU A 32 28.95 -21.26 -59.29
N VAL A 33 27.89 -22.07 -59.19
CA VAL A 33 26.51 -21.57 -59.14
C VAL A 33 26.17 -21.34 -57.66
N ALA A 34 26.16 -20.09 -57.23
CA ALA A 34 25.76 -19.73 -55.87
C ALA A 34 24.22 -19.79 -55.73
N PRO A 35 23.67 -20.50 -54.74
CA PRO A 35 22.24 -20.43 -54.44
C PRO A 35 21.89 -19.03 -53.92
N ALA A 36 20.93 -18.35 -54.55
CA ALA A 36 20.39 -17.10 -54.02
C ALA A 36 19.62 -17.40 -52.73
N ALA A 37 20.22 -17.07 -51.58
CA ALA A 37 19.57 -17.24 -50.28
C ALA A 37 18.36 -16.28 -50.18
N LEU A 38 17.16 -16.83 -50.32
CA LEU A 38 15.92 -16.12 -50.03
C LEU A 38 15.93 -15.71 -48.56
N ALA A 39 16.16 -14.43 -48.31
CA ALA A 39 16.13 -13.85 -46.97
C ALA A 39 14.68 -13.89 -46.46
N GLY A 40 14.32 -14.98 -45.78
CA GLY A 40 13.02 -15.16 -45.17
C GLY A 40 12.73 -13.99 -44.24
N THR A 41 11.70 -13.20 -44.56
CA THR A 41 11.25 -12.07 -43.74
C THR A 41 10.65 -12.61 -42.46
N GLY A 42 11.50 -12.86 -41.46
CA GLY A 42 11.09 -13.27 -40.13
C GLY A 42 10.20 -12.20 -39.51
N THR A 43 8.89 -12.38 -39.62
CA THR A 43 7.91 -11.54 -38.96
C THR A 43 8.15 -11.68 -37.46
N ALA A 44 8.72 -10.64 -36.84
CA ALA A 44 9.00 -10.64 -35.42
C ALA A 44 7.67 -10.74 -34.66
N THR A 45 7.35 -11.95 -34.17
CA THR A 45 6.14 -12.21 -33.39
C THR A 45 6.09 -11.23 -32.23
N ALA A 46 5.15 -10.29 -32.30
CA ALA A 46 4.98 -9.28 -31.26
C ALA A 46 4.73 -9.99 -29.93
N ALA A 47 5.66 -9.82 -28.98
CA ALA A 47 5.55 -10.46 -27.68
C ALA A 47 4.22 -10.06 -27.02
N ALA A 48 3.47 -11.05 -26.54
CA ALA A 48 2.13 -10.83 -25.99
C ALA A 48 2.16 -9.69 -24.95
N PRO A 49 1.19 -8.75 -24.97
CA PRO A 49 1.25 -7.54 -24.17
C PRO A 49 1.25 -7.89 -22.68
N ARG A 50 2.42 -7.73 -22.05
CA ARG A 50 2.62 -8.05 -20.63
C ARG A 50 1.72 -7.16 -19.78
N ILE A 51 0.91 -7.78 -18.93
CA ILE A 51 0.06 -7.10 -17.97
C ILE A 51 0.97 -6.42 -16.92
N PRO A 52 0.85 -5.09 -16.71
CA PRO A 52 1.51 -4.40 -15.60
C PRO A 52 1.16 -5.00 -14.25
N THR A 53 2.18 -5.26 -13.43
CA THR A 53 2.00 -5.72 -12.05
C THR A 53 2.27 -4.57 -11.10
N LEU A 54 1.29 -4.24 -10.26
CA LEU A 54 1.43 -3.28 -9.19
C LEU A 54 2.29 -3.90 -8.07
N VAL A 55 3.41 -3.25 -7.74
CA VAL A 55 4.38 -3.74 -6.73
C VAL A 55 4.58 -2.79 -5.55
N GLY A 56 4.12 -1.54 -5.66
CA GLY A 56 4.29 -0.54 -4.61
C GLY A 56 3.16 0.48 -4.55
N ILE A 57 2.84 0.93 -3.34
CA ILE A 57 1.96 2.08 -3.09
C ILE A 57 2.62 2.93 -2.01
N ARG A 58 2.88 4.19 -2.33
CA ARG A 58 3.52 5.16 -1.44
C ARG A 58 2.89 6.54 -1.61
N ALA A 59 3.04 7.39 -0.61
CA ALA A 59 2.57 8.77 -0.68
C ALA A 59 3.51 9.73 0.06
N ALA A 60 3.56 10.98 -0.39
CA ALA A 60 4.33 12.06 0.22
C ALA A 60 3.56 13.39 0.16
N HIS A 61 3.87 14.31 1.07
CA HIS A 61 3.33 15.68 1.04
C HIS A 61 4.31 16.63 0.34
N HIS A 62 3.78 17.44 -0.57
CA HIS A 62 4.45 18.57 -1.21
C HIS A 62 3.69 19.85 -0.85
N PRO A 63 4.29 21.06 -0.93
CA PRO A 63 3.73 22.29 -0.34
C PRO A 63 2.30 22.69 -0.73
N THR A 64 1.74 22.14 -1.82
CA THR A 64 0.37 22.40 -2.28
C THR A 64 -0.43 21.13 -2.63
N TYR A 65 0.14 19.93 -2.47
CA TYR A 65 -0.49 18.65 -2.83
C TYR A 65 0.07 17.45 -2.06
N ASP A 66 -0.78 16.47 -1.79
CA ASP A 66 -0.36 15.14 -1.36
C ASP A 66 -0.27 14.25 -2.61
N ARG A 67 0.92 13.73 -2.90
CA ARG A 67 1.19 12.84 -4.02
C ARG A 67 1.01 11.40 -3.60
N VAL A 68 0.17 10.64 -4.31
CA VAL A 68 0.10 9.18 -4.23
C VAL A 68 0.78 8.61 -5.48
N VAL A 69 1.62 7.60 -5.30
CA VAL A 69 2.28 6.86 -6.39
C VAL A 69 1.94 5.39 -6.26
N PHE A 70 1.48 4.82 -7.37
CA PHE A 70 1.39 3.40 -7.62
C PHE A 70 2.60 3.02 -8.49
N ASP A 71 3.49 2.19 -7.96
CA ASP A 71 4.73 1.75 -8.63
C ASP A 71 4.52 0.35 -9.27
N PHE A 72 4.96 0.19 -10.52
CA PHE A 72 4.69 -1.01 -11.33
C PHE A 72 5.96 -1.70 -11.84
N THR A 73 5.80 -2.95 -12.25
CA THR A 73 6.72 -3.66 -13.14
C THR A 73 5.99 -4.13 -14.40
N GLY A 74 6.72 -4.27 -15.51
CA GLY A 74 6.16 -4.70 -16.80
C GLY A 74 5.48 -3.60 -17.62
N GLY A 75 5.42 -2.36 -17.11
CA GLY A 75 4.83 -1.20 -17.77
C GLY A 75 3.93 -0.38 -16.83
N VAL A 76 3.34 0.69 -17.34
CA VAL A 76 2.20 1.37 -16.69
C VAL A 76 0.88 0.88 -17.30
N PRO A 77 -0.25 0.93 -16.58
CA PRO A 77 -1.56 0.59 -17.13
C PRO A 77 -1.92 1.48 -18.32
N SER A 78 -2.35 0.87 -19.44
CA SER A 78 -2.69 1.62 -20.65
C SER A 78 -3.99 2.43 -20.53
N ARG A 79 -4.86 2.05 -19.59
CA ARG A 79 -6.06 2.81 -19.20
C ARG A 79 -6.12 2.93 -17.68
N HIS A 80 -6.50 4.11 -17.22
CA HIS A 80 -6.76 4.37 -15.81
C HIS A 80 -7.93 5.36 -15.69
N TRP A 81 -8.79 5.15 -14.69
CA TRP A 81 -9.89 6.05 -14.37
C TRP A 81 -9.82 6.43 -12.90
N VAL A 82 -9.82 7.73 -12.62
CA VAL A 82 -9.77 8.29 -11.26
C VAL A 82 -10.97 9.20 -11.06
N ARG A 83 -11.82 8.89 -10.09
CA ARG A 83 -13.07 9.64 -9.84
C ARG A 83 -13.46 9.66 -8.37
N TYR A 84 -14.14 10.72 -7.95
CA TYR A 84 -14.76 10.76 -6.63
C TYR A 84 -15.95 9.81 -6.55
N VAL A 85 -16.09 9.10 -5.43
CA VAL A 85 -17.21 8.21 -5.12
C VAL A 85 -17.78 8.49 -3.73
N SER A 86 -19.07 8.20 -3.53
CA SER A 86 -19.73 8.25 -2.22
C SER A 86 -19.37 7.04 -1.35
N SER A 87 -19.12 5.89 -1.98
CA SER A 87 -18.62 4.66 -1.37
C SER A 87 -17.74 3.93 -2.38
N LEU A 88 -16.66 3.30 -1.90
CA LEU A 88 -15.90 2.34 -2.69
C LEU A 88 -16.61 0.99 -2.62
N ARG A 89 -16.65 0.25 -3.73
CA ARG A 89 -17.24 -1.10 -3.82
C ARG A 89 -16.23 -2.07 -4.40
N ALA A 90 -16.30 -3.33 -3.98
CA ALA A 90 -15.34 -4.38 -4.34
C ALA A 90 -15.77 -5.13 -5.60
N ASP A 91 -15.01 -4.98 -6.67
CA ASP A 91 -15.23 -5.69 -7.94
C ASP A 91 -14.89 -7.19 -7.78
N PRO A 92 -15.73 -8.14 -8.26
CA PRO A 92 -17.07 -7.99 -8.84
C PRO A 92 -18.22 -8.08 -7.82
N SER A 93 -17.92 -8.25 -6.52
CA SER A 93 -18.89 -8.55 -5.45
C SER A 93 -19.86 -7.42 -5.05
N ASP A 94 -19.64 -6.19 -5.53
CA ASP A 94 -20.32 -4.93 -5.19
C ASP A 94 -20.34 -4.55 -3.68
N LYS A 95 -19.70 -5.34 -2.81
CA LYS A 95 -19.64 -5.10 -1.36
C LYS A 95 -18.88 -3.80 -1.06
N VAL A 96 -19.43 -2.96 -0.17
CA VAL A 96 -18.81 -1.68 0.21
C VAL A 96 -17.48 -1.91 0.94
N VAL A 97 -16.42 -1.29 0.44
CA VAL A 97 -15.07 -1.36 1.00
C VAL A 97 -14.84 -0.16 1.92
N PRO A 98 -14.56 -0.37 3.23
CA PRO A 98 -14.33 0.75 4.15
C PRO A 98 -13.01 1.48 3.87
N VAL A 99 -13.12 2.74 3.48
CA VAL A 99 -12.01 3.70 3.30
C VAL A 99 -12.16 4.80 4.34
N ALA A 100 -11.06 5.22 4.96
CA ALA A 100 -11.09 6.20 6.05
C ALA A 100 -10.89 7.64 5.55
N GLY A 101 -11.69 8.57 6.05
CA GLY A 101 -11.64 10.00 5.69
C GLY A 101 -13.03 10.58 5.41
N ARG A 102 -13.04 11.77 4.83
CA ARG A 102 -14.25 12.56 4.49
C ARG A 102 -14.60 12.52 2.99
N ALA A 103 -13.72 11.98 2.15
CA ALA A 103 -13.95 11.75 0.72
C ALA A 103 -13.11 10.57 0.23
N VAL A 104 -13.56 9.92 -0.86
CA VAL A 104 -12.87 8.78 -1.49
C VAL A 104 -12.67 9.04 -2.99
N LEU A 105 -11.44 8.90 -3.47
CA LEU A 105 -11.12 8.77 -4.89
C LEU A 105 -11.00 7.28 -5.23
N ALA A 106 -11.88 6.76 -6.08
CA ALA A 106 -11.69 5.45 -6.71
C ALA A 106 -10.68 5.57 -7.86
N VAL A 107 -9.79 4.58 -7.97
CA VAL A 107 -8.69 4.47 -8.94
C VAL A 107 -8.77 3.06 -9.55
N THR A 108 -9.25 2.96 -10.78
CA THR A 108 -9.36 1.69 -11.53
C THR A 108 -8.33 1.67 -12.65
N MET A 109 -7.58 0.58 -12.78
CA MET A 109 -6.41 0.47 -13.65
C MET A 109 -6.51 -0.82 -14.48
N SER A 110 -6.27 -0.72 -15.80
CA SER A 110 -6.44 -1.84 -16.76
C SER A 110 -5.52 -1.68 -17.98
N PRO A 111 -4.83 -2.74 -18.44
CA PRO A 111 -4.62 -4.00 -17.75
C PRO A 111 -3.73 -3.80 -16.50
N THR A 112 -4.03 -4.47 -15.39
CA THR A 112 -3.25 -4.42 -14.15
C THR A 112 -3.56 -5.59 -13.23
N ASN A 113 -2.52 -6.24 -12.69
CA ASN A 113 -2.63 -7.19 -11.57
C ASN A 113 -2.00 -6.61 -10.29
N ALA A 114 -2.48 -7.01 -9.11
CA ALA A 114 -1.84 -6.80 -7.81
C ALA A 114 -1.51 -8.14 -7.09
N HIS A 115 -1.26 -9.19 -7.90
CA HIS A 115 -0.86 -10.54 -7.52
C HIS A 115 0.14 -11.15 -8.51
N THR A 116 0.91 -12.15 -8.06
CA THR A 116 1.73 -13.03 -8.91
C THR A 116 0.88 -14.11 -9.56
N ALA A 117 1.43 -14.84 -10.55
CA ALA A 117 0.75 -15.99 -11.16
C ALA A 117 0.38 -17.11 -10.16
N ALA A 118 0.96 -17.13 -8.95
CA ALA A 118 0.61 -18.03 -7.86
C ALA A 118 -0.43 -17.43 -6.88
N GLY A 119 -1.11 -16.33 -7.25
CA GLY A 119 -2.11 -15.64 -6.42
C GLY A 119 -1.55 -14.85 -5.23
N VAL A 120 -0.23 -14.84 -5.02
CA VAL A 120 0.41 -14.10 -3.92
C VAL A 120 0.36 -12.60 -4.21
N SER A 121 -0.26 -11.81 -3.33
CA SER A 121 -0.44 -10.38 -3.59
C SER A 121 0.88 -9.60 -3.57
N THR A 122 1.11 -8.80 -4.61
CA THR A 122 2.33 -8.00 -4.83
C THR A 122 2.26 -6.58 -4.28
N ALA A 123 1.06 -6.12 -3.87
CA ALA A 123 0.83 -4.77 -3.34
C ALA A 123 -0.09 -4.81 -2.10
N PRO A 124 0.07 -3.86 -1.15
CA PRO A 124 -0.67 -3.89 0.12
C PRO A 124 -2.18 -3.69 -0.09
N ALA A 125 -3.00 -4.61 0.44
CA ALA A 125 -4.46 -4.49 0.40
C ALA A 125 -4.99 -3.27 1.19
N ARG A 126 -4.22 -2.75 2.14
CA ARG A 126 -4.41 -1.45 2.79
C ARG A 126 -3.05 -0.89 3.21
N VAL A 127 -2.86 0.40 3.01
CA VAL A 127 -1.77 1.19 3.60
C VAL A 127 -2.35 2.52 4.13
N ALA A 128 -1.84 2.99 5.28
CA ALA A 128 -2.22 4.28 5.86
C ALA A 128 -1.03 5.25 5.85
N PHE A 129 -1.33 6.55 5.82
CA PHE A 129 -0.35 7.62 5.70
C PHE A 129 -0.63 8.74 6.72
N ALA A 130 0.45 9.40 7.17
CA ALA A 130 0.40 10.53 8.10
C ALA A 130 0.54 11.88 7.37
N LEU A 131 -0.11 12.04 6.21
CA LEU A 131 -0.06 13.24 5.37
C LEU A 131 -1.28 14.14 5.58
N PRO A 132 -1.23 15.46 5.30
CA PRO A 132 -2.30 16.39 5.65
C PRO A 132 -3.68 16.06 5.06
N ASN A 133 -3.75 15.59 3.81
CA ASN A 133 -5.01 15.19 3.17
C ASN A 133 -5.13 13.66 3.01
N VAL A 134 -4.12 12.99 2.45
CA VAL A 134 -4.14 11.54 2.20
C VAL A 134 -4.03 10.76 3.51
N MET A 135 -4.98 9.86 3.74
CA MET A 135 -5.13 9.09 4.98
C MET A 135 -4.91 7.61 4.77
N THR A 136 -5.49 7.04 3.70
CA THR A 136 -5.36 5.61 3.35
C THR A 136 -5.37 5.39 1.85
N VAL A 137 -4.81 4.26 1.42
CA VAL A 137 -5.10 3.64 0.13
C VAL A 137 -5.50 2.18 0.41
N VAL A 138 -6.64 1.74 -0.15
CA VAL A 138 -7.27 0.45 0.15
C VAL A 138 -7.69 -0.24 -1.14
N ARG A 139 -7.38 -1.54 -1.30
CA ARG A 139 -7.77 -2.32 -2.47
C ARG A 139 -9.26 -2.68 -2.42
N ALA A 140 -9.89 -2.68 -3.59
CA ALA A 140 -11.27 -3.09 -3.79
C ALA A 140 -11.42 -4.22 -4.84
N GLY A 141 -10.59 -4.23 -5.88
CA GLY A 141 -10.60 -5.26 -6.92
C GLY A 141 -9.19 -5.57 -7.43
N ASP A 142 -8.98 -6.80 -7.88
CA ASP A 142 -7.77 -7.33 -8.53
C ASP A 142 -8.16 -8.65 -9.23
N PHE A 143 -8.82 -8.52 -10.38
CA PHE A 143 -9.46 -9.63 -11.10
C PHE A 143 -9.55 -9.28 -12.60
N GLU A 144 -9.45 -10.26 -13.50
CA GLU A 144 -9.50 -10.05 -14.98
C GLU A 144 -8.54 -8.95 -15.51
N ALA A 145 -7.36 -8.80 -14.88
CA ALA A 145 -6.43 -7.71 -15.12
C ALA A 145 -7.06 -6.30 -14.95
N VAL A 146 -8.03 -6.17 -14.04
CA VAL A 146 -8.55 -4.89 -13.54
C VAL A 146 -8.23 -4.79 -12.05
N THR A 147 -7.45 -3.78 -11.69
CA THR A 147 -7.10 -3.49 -10.31
C THR A 147 -7.77 -2.18 -9.87
N THR A 148 -8.59 -2.23 -8.82
CA THR A 148 -9.28 -1.07 -8.25
C THR A 148 -8.80 -0.80 -6.83
N TYR A 149 -8.45 0.46 -6.56
CA TYR A 149 -8.13 0.99 -5.23
C TYR A 149 -9.00 2.21 -4.89
N GLY A 150 -9.13 2.54 -3.61
CA GLY A 150 -9.67 3.81 -3.13
C GLY A 150 -8.68 4.56 -2.26
N ILE A 151 -8.48 5.85 -2.54
CA ILE A 151 -7.69 6.78 -1.74
C ILE A 151 -8.64 7.54 -0.80
N GLY A 152 -8.42 7.40 0.51
CA GLY A 152 -9.16 8.09 1.56
C GLY A 152 -8.54 9.43 1.91
N LEU A 153 -9.35 10.50 1.87
CA LEU A 153 -8.93 11.89 2.00
C LEU A 153 -9.62 12.60 3.18
N ALA A 154 -8.88 13.45 3.90
CA ALA A 154 -9.41 14.31 4.95
C ALA A 154 -10.31 15.45 4.41
N LYS A 155 -10.16 15.82 3.12
CA LYS A 155 -10.99 16.77 2.39
C LYS A 155 -11.02 16.44 0.89
N LYS A 156 -12.19 16.48 0.27
CA LYS A 156 -12.34 16.52 -1.20
C LYS A 156 -11.68 17.79 -1.76
N ASP A 157 -10.82 17.63 -2.77
CA ASP A 157 -10.15 18.73 -3.47
C ASP A 157 -9.86 18.38 -4.94
N SER A 158 -9.32 19.32 -5.72
CA SER A 158 -8.88 19.05 -7.10
C SER A 158 -7.72 18.04 -7.12
N PHE A 159 -7.64 17.18 -8.14
CA PHE A 159 -6.53 16.26 -8.34
C PHE A 159 -6.05 16.25 -9.79
N HIS A 160 -4.80 15.84 -10.01
CA HIS A 160 -4.21 15.61 -11.33
C HIS A 160 -3.64 14.19 -11.41
N VAL A 161 -3.66 13.58 -12.59
CA VAL A 161 -3.25 12.19 -12.83
C VAL A 161 -2.35 12.13 -14.04
N PHE A 162 -1.23 11.44 -13.92
CA PHE A 162 -0.26 11.24 -15.00
C PHE A 162 0.55 9.97 -14.77
N THR A 163 1.18 9.45 -15.82
CA THR A 163 2.12 8.33 -15.73
C THR A 163 3.56 8.82 -15.88
N LEU A 164 4.48 8.09 -15.25
CA LEU A 164 5.92 8.26 -15.47
C LEU A 164 6.51 6.90 -15.88
N ARG A 165 7.57 6.95 -16.69
CA ARG A 165 8.41 5.79 -17.02
C ARG A 165 9.71 5.85 -16.22
N HIS A 166 10.48 4.76 -16.24
CA HIS A 166 11.83 4.65 -15.66
C HIS A 166 11.99 5.25 -14.23
N PRO A 167 11.37 4.66 -13.19
CA PRO A 167 10.52 3.47 -13.18
C PRO A 167 9.05 3.75 -13.58
N ASP A 168 8.33 2.69 -13.95
CA ASP A 168 6.91 2.72 -14.31
C ASP A 168 6.03 3.09 -13.10
N ARG A 169 5.26 4.18 -13.23
CA ARG A 169 4.44 4.76 -12.17
C ARG A 169 3.12 5.32 -12.71
N LEU A 170 2.03 5.16 -11.95
CA LEU A 170 0.86 6.03 -12.02
C LEU A 170 0.90 6.98 -10.82
N VAL A 171 0.83 8.28 -11.08
CA VAL A 171 0.95 9.34 -10.08
C VAL A 171 -0.38 10.09 -10.01
N ILE A 172 -0.85 10.33 -8.78
CA ILE A 172 -2.07 11.08 -8.48
C ILE A 172 -1.71 12.16 -7.45
N ASP A 173 -1.72 13.41 -7.90
CA ASP A 173 -1.48 14.58 -7.05
C ASP A 173 -2.82 15.16 -6.59
N VAL A 174 -3.12 15.06 -5.30
CA VAL A 174 -4.36 15.60 -4.71
C VAL A 174 -4.03 16.92 -4.01
N ARG A 175 -4.69 18.01 -4.41
CA ARG A 175 -4.46 19.34 -3.83
C ARG A 175 -4.63 19.31 -2.31
N SER A 176 -3.67 19.92 -1.63
CA SER A 176 -3.47 19.82 -0.18
C SER A 176 -2.75 21.06 0.33
N THR A 177 -3.53 22.13 0.57
CA THR A 177 -3.10 23.33 1.30
C THR A 177 -3.64 23.31 2.75
N LEU A 178 -3.88 22.11 3.28
CA LEU A 178 -4.50 21.91 4.59
C LEU A 178 -3.52 22.29 5.71
N ARG A 179 -3.76 23.43 6.37
CA ARG A 179 -3.18 23.70 7.69
C ARG A 179 -3.67 22.61 8.66
N THR A 180 -2.72 21.92 9.30
CA THR A 180 -3.01 20.84 10.26
C THR A 180 -2.32 21.07 11.60
N VAL A 181 -2.88 20.49 12.66
CA VAL A 181 -2.26 20.37 13.97
C VAL A 181 -1.96 18.90 14.27
N TRP A 182 -0.88 18.64 15.02
CA TRP A 182 -0.56 17.29 15.46
C TRP A 182 -1.44 16.89 16.65
N LYS A 183 -2.06 15.71 16.55
CA LYS A 183 -2.80 15.06 17.64
C LYS A 183 -2.36 13.62 17.78
N LYS A 184 -2.46 13.08 18.99
CA LYS A 184 -2.17 11.67 19.29
C LYS A 184 -3.31 10.80 18.75
N VAL A 185 -3.00 9.60 18.29
CA VAL A 185 -3.97 8.56 17.94
C VAL A 185 -3.42 7.26 18.53
N TRP A 186 -4.22 6.56 19.31
CA TRP A 186 -3.81 5.32 19.95
C TRP A 186 -4.14 4.13 19.05
N PHE A 187 -3.19 3.22 18.91
CA PHE A 187 -3.36 1.96 18.21
C PHE A 187 -2.97 0.79 19.09
N PHE A 188 -3.62 -0.36 18.90
CA PHE A 188 -3.27 -1.59 19.59
C PHE A 188 -1.84 -2.01 19.28
N ASN A 189 -1.07 -2.34 20.31
CA ASN A 189 0.32 -2.78 20.22
C ASN A 189 0.39 -4.29 20.45
N GLN A 190 0.30 -5.05 19.36
CA GLN A 190 0.22 -6.51 19.41
C GLN A 190 1.46 -7.14 20.07
N ARG A 191 2.64 -6.53 19.91
CA ARG A 191 3.87 -6.99 20.59
C ARG A 191 3.77 -6.85 22.11
N ARG A 192 3.29 -5.70 22.61
CA ARG A 192 3.09 -5.46 24.04
C ARG A 192 2.02 -6.35 24.65
N TYR A 193 0.93 -6.60 23.93
CA TYR A 193 -0.13 -7.51 24.37
C TYR A 193 0.36 -8.96 24.48
N LEU A 194 1.04 -9.48 23.45
CA LEU A 194 1.62 -10.84 23.47
C LEU A 194 2.71 -11.01 24.54
N ALA A 195 3.39 -9.93 24.94
CA ALA A 195 4.35 -9.90 26.03
C ALA A 195 3.73 -9.48 27.39
N ASN A 196 2.40 -9.41 27.50
CA ASN A 196 1.66 -8.95 28.69
C ASN A 196 2.21 -7.66 29.35
N THR A 197 2.73 -6.73 28.54
CA THR A 197 3.45 -5.53 29.01
C THR A 197 2.63 -4.26 28.73
N GLU A 198 1.81 -3.83 29.68
CA GLU A 198 1.00 -2.61 29.55
C GLU A 198 1.83 -1.34 29.28
N PRO A 199 1.27 -0.30 28.62
CA PRO A 199 -0.08 -0.23 28.05
C PRO A 199 -0.17 -0.97 26.71
N PHE A 200 -1.27 -1.70 26.50
CA PHE A 200 -1.54 -2.41 25.24
C PHE A 200 -1.92 -1.48 24.07
N PHE A 201 -2.15 -0.19 24.32
CA PHE A 201 -2.45 0.82 23.31
C PHE A 201 -1.38 1.92 23.33
N THR A 202 -0.72 2.14 22.20
CA THR A 202 0.40 3.08 22.09
C THR A 202 0.01 4.30 21.24
N PRO A 203 0.24 5.54 21.71
CA PRO A 203 -0.03 6.75 20.93
C PRO A 203 1.01 6.97 19.83
N VAL A 204 0.54 7.42 18.67
CA VAL A 204 1.36 7.97 17.58
C VAL A 204 0.80 9.32 17.14
N LEU A 205 1.63 10.20 16.56
CA LEU A 205 1.17 11.51 16.10
C LEU A 205 0.56 11.43 14.69
N ARG A 206 -0.48 12.25 14.45
CA ARG A 206 -1.15 12.42 13.16
C ARG A 206 -1.49 13.88 12.90
N PRO A 207 -1.41 14.35 11.64
CA PRO A 207 -1.91 15.67 11.29
C PRO A 207 -3.44 15.61 11.13
N VAL A 208 -4.14 16.53 11.79
CA VAL A 208 -5.60 16.68 11.71
C VAL A 208 -5.99 18.13 11.46
N ARG A 209 -7.17 18.37 10.88
CA ARG A 209 -7.70 19.71 10.62
C ARG A 209 -8.01 20.42 11.95
N PRO A 210 -7.49 21.63 12.23
CA PRO A 210 -7.65 22.29 13.54
C PRO A 210 -9.11 22.63 13.87
N TRP A 211 -9.94 22.88 12.85
CA TRP A 211 -11.37 23.20 13.01
C TRP A 211 -12.26 21.99 13.29
N THR A 212 -11.78 20.77 13.04
CA THR A 212 -12.53 19.52 13.27
C THR A 212 -11.60 18.43 13.82
N PRO A 213 -10.89 18.67 14.96
CA PRO A 213 -9.73 17.86 15.31
C PRO A 213 -10.13 16.50 15.87
N ALA A 214 -11.24 16.41 16.62
CA ALA A 214 -11.79 15.14 17.10
C ALA A 214 -12.26 14.25 15.93
N THR A 215 -12.95 14.82 14.93
CA THR A 215 -13.33 14.11 13.70
C THR A 215 -12.10 13.60 12.96
N GLY A 216 -11.08 14.45 12.79
CA GLY A 216 -9.83 14.06 12.13
C GLY A 216 -9.04 12.99 12.89
N VAL A 217 -9.09 13.00 14.23
CA VAL A 217 -8.53 11.93 15.06
C VAL A 217 -9.26 10.61 14.83
N MET A 218 -10.60 10.60 14.85
CA MET A 218 -11.41 9.42 14.57
C MET A 218 -11.21 8.90 13.14
N ASP A 219 -11.17 9.79 12.14
CA ASP A 219 -10.84 9.43 10.75
C ASP A 219 -9.44 8.77 10.67
N ARG A 220 -8.47 9.19 11.49
CA ARG A 220 -7.13 8.57 11.57
C ARG A 220 -7.12 7.24 12.34
N THR A 221 -7.94 7.06 13.37
CA THR A 221 -8.13 5.74 14.02
C THR A 221 -8.63 4.72 13.01
N PHE A 222 -9.67 5.06 12.24
CA PHE A 222 -10.17 4.17 11.19
C PHE A 222 -9.23 4.03 9.99
N ALA A 223 -8.27 4.94 9.79
CA ALA A 223 -7.18 4.78 8.83
C ALA A 223 -6.19 3.69 9.27
N GLY A 224 -5.70 3.78 10.51
CA GLY A 224 -4.78 2.81 11.12
C GLY A 224 -3.33 3.26 11.22
N PRO A 225 -2.43 2.37 11.70
CA PRO A 225 -1.00 2.57 11.64
C PRO A 225 -0.48 2.63 10.19
N THR A 226 0.57 3.40 9.97
CA THR A 226 1.36 3.42 8.72
C THR A 226 2.17 2.12 8.58
N ALA A 227 2.73 1.87 7.39
CA ALA A 227 3.53 0.66 7.14
C ALA A 227 4.72 0.51 8.12
N HIS A 228 5.38 1.63 8.48
CA HIS A 228 6.47 1.63 9.47
C HIS A 228 5.98 1.24 10.87
N GLU A 229 4.87 1.81 11.33
CA GLU A 229 4.29 1.48 12.64
C GLU A 229 3.73 0.04 12.69
N TYR A 230 3.25 -0.50 11.56
CA TYR A 230 2.94 -1.93 11.42
C TYR A 230 4.20 -2.80 11.61
N ALA A 231 5.36 -2.40 11.08
CA ALA A 231 6.64 -3.09 11.32
C ALA A 231 7.13 -2.96 12.78
N LEU A 232 6.76 -1.87 13.48
CA LEU A 232 6.96 -1.70 14.93
C LEU A 232 5.99 -2.52 15.80
N GLY A 233 4.96 -3.13 15.21
CA GLY A 233 4.02 -4.02 15.90
C GLY A 233 2.66 -3.40 16.25
N LEU A 234 2.39 -2.17 15.81
CA LEU A 234 1.07 -1.56 15.97
C LEU A 234 0.07 -2.17 14.95
N ARG A 235 -1.19 -2.24 15.35
CA ARG A 235 -2.33 -2.76 14.58
C ARG A 235 -3.52 -1.84 14.78
N ARG A 236 -4.47 -1.86 13.84
CA ARG A 236 -5.78 -1.23 13.99
C ARG A 236 -6.79 -2.29 14.44
N LEU A 237 -7.24 -2.25 15.69
CA LEU A 237 -8.39 -3.04 16.14
C LEU A 237 -9.69 -2.37 15.66
N THR A 238 -10.50 -3.10 14.90
CA THR A 238 -11.78 -2.57 14.39
C THR A 238 -13.01 -3.05 15.15
N SER A 239 -12.94 -4.18 15.86
CA SER A 239 -14.10 -4.81 16.49
C SER A 239 -15.32 -4.90 15.55
N LYS A 240 -15.07 -5.32 14.30
CA LYS A 240 -16.01 -5.35 13.15
C LYS A 240 -16.57 -3.99 12.67
N ALA A 241 -16.26 -2.87 13.32
CA ALA A 241 -16.66 -1.54 12.85
C ALA A 241 -15.92 -1.14 11.55
N THR A 242 -16.66 -0.51 10.64
CA THR A 242 -16.15 -0.02 9.35
C THR A 242 -15.84 1.48 9.37
N GLY A 243 -16.48 2.23 10.27
CA GLY A 243 -16.31 3.66 10.46
C GLY A 243 -17.03 4.17 11.71
N PHE A 244 -17.30 5.47 11.75
CA PHE A 244 -18.04 6.13 12.82
C PHE A 244 -19.00 7.20 12.27
N THR A 245 -19.97 7.57 13.09
CA THR A 245 -20.98 8.62 12.83
C THR A 245 -21.40 9.31 14.13
N ARG A 246 -22.20 10.37 14.01
CA ARG A 246 -22.80 11.15 15.12
C ARG A 246 -21.83 11.59 16.23
N LEU A 247 -20.54 11.73 15.91
CA LEU A 247 -19.51 12.26 16.82
C LEU A 247 -19.90 13.67 17.26
N ARG A 248 -20.12 13.85 18.56
CA ARG A 248 -20.42 15.14 19.20
C ARG A 248 -19.73 15.23 20.56
N ILE A 249 -19.34 16.44 20.94
CA ILE A 249 -18.76 16.74 22.27
C ILE A 249 -19.66 17.80 22.89
N SER A 250 -20.19 17.50 24.07
CA SER A 250 -20.92 18.44 24.92
C SER A 250 -20.77 17.98 26.37
N ASP A 251 -20.82 18.91 27.32
CA ASP A 251 -20.95 18.58 28.76
C ASP A 251 -19.79 17.74 29.31
N GLY A 252 -18.58 17.89 28.75
CA GLY A 252 -17.40 17.07 29.06
C GLY A 252 -17.41 15.66 28.45
N ILE A 253 -18.43 15.30 27.66
CA ILE A 253 -18.66 13.94 27.17
C ILE A 253 -18.60 13.89 25.64
N ALA A 254 -17.57 13.22 25.11
CA ALA A 254 -17.52 12.82 23.70
C ALA A 254 -18.43 11.61 23.47
N ARG A 255 -19.38 11.73 22.55
CA ARG A 255 -20.35 10.68 22.19
C ARG A 255 -20.13 10.32 20.73
N VAL A 256 -19.83 9.05 20.44
CA VAL A 256 -19.49 8.57 19.09
C VAL A 256 -20.19 7.26 18.78
N GLN A 257 -20.78 7.13 17.60
CA GLN A 257 -21.48 5.91 17.18
C GLN A 257 -20.65 5.16 16.12
N LEU A 258 -20.47 3.85 16.30
CA LEU A 258 -19.81 2.99 15.32
C LEU A 258 -20.72 2.75 14.10
N THR A 259 -20.12 2.43 12.95
CA THR A 259 -20.85 2.00 11.73
C THR A 259 -20.33 0.67 11.22
N GLY A 260 -21.15 -0.05 10.44
CA GLY A 260 -20.86 -1.42 10.02
C GLY A 260 -21.23 -2.42 11.12
N GLY A 261 -20.27 -3.19 11.61
CA GLY A 261 -20.46 -4.13 12.72
C GLY A 261 -20.02 -3.60 14.08
N CYS A 262 -20.25 -4.41 15.11
CA CYS A 262 -19.70 -4.27 16.45
C CYS A 262 -19.56 -5.68 17.05
N SER A 263 -18.36 -6.07 17.47
CA SER A 263 -18.07 -7.33 18.16
C SER A 263 -16.64 -7.29 18.75
N SER A 264 -16.50 -7.55 20.06
CA SER A 264 -15.23 -7.89 20.71
C SER A 264 -14.63 -9.16 20.09
N GLY A 265 -15.47 -10.20 19.97
CA GLY A 265 -15.12 -11.52 19.47
C GLY A 265 -14.47 -12.43 20.52
N GLY A 266 -14.82 -12.28 21.81
CA GLY A 266 -14.18 -13.02 22.90
C GLY A 266 -12.85 -12.38 23.31
N SER A 267 -12.75 -11.05 23.30
CA SER A 267 -11.47 -10.34 23.41
C SER A 267 -11.49 -9.21 24.42
N THR A 268 -10.58 -9.30 25.39
CA THR A 268 -10.31 -8.29 26.43
C THR A 268 -9.79 -6.95 25.89
N VAL A 269 -9.51 -6.84 24.60
CA VAL A 269 -9.05 -5.61 23.93
C VAL A 269 -9.88 -5.32 22.69
N THR A 270 -10.51 -4.14 22.64
CA THR A 270 -11.39 -3.74 21.54
C THR A 270 -11.03 -2.36 20.99
N ILE A 271 -11.72 -1.94 19.92
CA ILE A 271 -11.61 -0.57 19.36
C ILE A 271 -11.83 0.54 20.41
N ALA A 272 -12.47 0.25 21.55
CA ALA A 272 -12.60 1.20 22.65
C ALA A 272 -11.25 1.70 23.18
N GLY A 273 -10.24 0.83 23.25
CA GLY A 273 -8.87 1.21 23.66
C GLY A 273 -8.14 2.09 22.65
N GLU A 274 -8.55 2.09 21.38
CA GLU A 274 -8.08 3.06 20.39
C GLU A 274 -8.86 4.39 20.48
N ILE A 275 -10.19 4.33 20.65
CA ILE A 275 -11.09 5.49 20.62
C ILE A 275 -11.01 6.34 21.89
N MET A 276 -11.10 5.72 23.07
CA MET A 276 -11.24 6.46 24.34
C MET A 276 -10.05 7.40 24.63
N PRO A 277 -8.79 6.95 24.69
CA PRO A 277 -7.66 7.86 24.93
C PRO A 277 -7.46 8.85 23.77
N SER A 278 -7.80 8.46 22.54
CA SER A 278 -7.78 9.37 21.38
C SER A 278 -8.77 10.53 21.51
N LEU A 279 -9.91 10.35 22.19
CA LEU A 279 -10.87 11.43 22.45
C LEU A 279 -10.59 12.20 23.75
N ARG A 280 -10.10 11.55 24.82
CA ARG A 280 -9.71 12.23 26.08
C ARG A 280 -8.53 13.21 25.95
N GLN A 281 -7.79 13.20 24.84
CA GLN A 281 -6.69 14.17 24.63
C GLN A 281 -7.18 15.62 24.46
N PHE A 282 -8.49 15.84 24.33
CA PHE A 282 -9.10 17.16 24.20
C PHE A 282 -9.57 17.62 25.58
N THR A 283 -9.17 18.82 26.00
CA THR A 283 -9.51 19.43 27.32
C THR A 283 -11.00 19.78 27.48
N THR A 284 -11.85 19.29 26.58
CA THR A 284 -13.32 19.39 26.61
C THR A 284 -13.98 18.00 26.65
N VAL A 285 -13.18 16.96 26.94
CA VAL A 285 -13.57 15.55 26.92
C VAL A 285 -12.97 14.82 28.13
N ASP A 286 -13.71 14.81 29.22
CA ASP A 286 -13.42 14.02 30.42
C ASP A 286 -13.82 12.55 30.17
N HIS A 287 -14.99 12.34 29.56
CA HIS A 287 -15.58 11.02 29.32
C HIS A 287 -15.88 10.73 27.84
N VAL A 288 -15.91 9.45 27.51
CA VAL A 288 -16.18 8.94 26.17
C VAL A 288 -17.26 7.87 26.24
N LYS A 289 -18.35 8.09 25.49
CA LYS A 289 -19.43 7.10 25.30
C LYS A 289 -19.43 6.62 23.85
N ILE A 290 -19.09 5.35 23.65
CA ILE A 290 -19.08 4.65 22.37
C ILE A 290 -20.41 3.92 22.21
N TYR A 291 -21.10 4.14 21.10
CA TYR A 291 -22.40 3.54 20.79
C TYR A 291 -22.27 2.55 19.63
N ASP A 292 -23.07 1.47 19.66
CA ASP A 292 -23.14 0.48 18.59
C ASP A 292 -23.79 1.02 17.30
N PRO A 293 -23.77 0.27 16.18
CA PRO A 293 -24.47 0.66 14.96
C PRO A 293 -25.99 0.91 15.10
N ARG A 294 -26.64 0.41 16.16
CA ARG A 294 -28.05 0.69 16.49
C ARG A 294 -28.26 1.91 17.39
N GLY A 295 -27.19 2.51 17.93
CA GLY A 295 -27.24 3.68 18.79
C GLY A 295 -27.38 3.37 20.29
N ARG A 296 -27.01 2.16 20.71
CA ARG A 296 -27.02 1.68 22.10
C ARG A 296 -25.63 1.79 22.73
N THR A 297 -25.58 1.99 24.04
CA THR A 297 -24.39 1.92 24.91
C THR A 297 -24.91 1.62 26.32
N GLU A 298 -24.15 0.97 27.19
CA GLU A 298 -24.68 0.50 28.49
C GLU A 298 -25.01 1.63 29.46
N ARG A 299 -24.17 2.67 29.50
CA ARG A 299 -24.29 3.84 30.38
C ARG A 299 -24.49 5.10 29.52
N PRO A 300 -25.66 5.29 28.88
CA PRO A 300 -25.91 6.41 27.96
C PRO A 300 -25.88 7.78 28.66
N TRP A 301 -26.17 7.80 29.97
CA TRP A 301 -26.28 8.99 30.81
C TRP A 301 -25.09 9.14 31.78
N GLY A 302 -25.03 10.28 32.48
CA GLY A 302 -24.04 10.54 33.54
C GLY A 302 -22.60 10.78 33.06
N HIS A 303 -21.82 11.40 33.96
CA HIS A 303 -20.39 11.68 33.79
C HIS A 303 -19.57 10.42 34.09
N THR A 304 -19.60 9.50 33.13
CA THR A 304 -18.87 8.23 33.15
C THR A 304 -18.69 7.74 31.72
N ASP A 305 -17.74 6.85 31.52
CA ASP A 305 -17.51 6.23 30.22
C ASP A 305 -18.56 5.17 29.91
N SER A 306 -18.65 4.79 28.64
CA SER A 306 -19.51 3.71 28.21
C SER A 306 -19.00 3.08 26.93
N ILE A 307 -19.03 1.76 26.87
CA ILE A 307 -19.02 1.00 25.63
C ILE A 307 -20.42 0.38 25.43
N PRO A 308 -20.72 -0.18 24.25
CA PRO A 308 -21.86 -1.06 24.11
C PRO A 308 -21.44 -2.50 24.44
N GLU A 309 -22.37 -3.28 24.96
CA GLU A 309 -22.31 -4.73 25.22
C GLU A 309 -21.59 -5.53 24.11
N CYS A 310 -21.74 -5.15 22.84
CA CYS A 310 -21.02 -5.78 21.71
C CYS A 310 -19.50 -5.50 21.66
N LEU A 311 -18.93 -4.75 22.61
CA LEU A 311 -17.49 -4.56 22.83
C LEU A 311 -17.03 -5.05 24.21
N GLU A 312 -17.91 -5.58 25.07
CA GLU A 312 -17.51 -6.31 26.28
C GLU A 312 -16.82 -7.63 25.87
N PRO A 313 -15.88 -8.16 26.70
CA PRO A 313 -14.98 -9.26 26.31
C PRO A 313 -15.66 -10.52 25.75
#